data_AF-A0A1G7V850-F1
#
_entry.id   AF-A0A1G7V850-F1
#
_cell.length_a   1.000
_cell.length_b   1.000
_cell.length_c   1.000
_cell.angle_alpha   90.00
_cell.angle_beta   90.00
_cell.angle_gamma   90.00
#
_symmetry.space_group_name_H-M   'P 1'
#
loop_
_entity.id
_entity.type
_entity.pdbx_description
1 polymer ?
#
loop_
_entity_poly.entity_id
_entity_poly.type
_entity_poly.pdbx_seq_one_letter_code
_entity_poly.pdbx_strand_id
1 'polypeptide(L)'
;MLRCGLITPSFVPSADIRNMRDLTRYRRKLLRDATAEKNRIHKILQDANLKLTTYISDIFGISGRALLESVINGEVLDADEVKEKVKTSLKRKVPELLEALDGRMKKHHRMMLGLHLDHLSYVEKQLEKVEFEINQLLEPHLPSVELLITIPGIQKDAAAVILAELGNDMSYFGGDPQIAAWAGLSPGNNESAGKKKSSRIAKGNKSLKAVLCQAAWAASKSKGTRLASFFYRIQKR
;
A
#
# COMPACT_ATOMS: atom_id res chain seq x y z
N MET A 1 27.00 -24.05 21.48
CA MET A 1 25.77 -23.28 21.76
C MET A 1 24.50 -23.97 21.26
N LEU A 2 24.35 -24.32 19.98
CA LEU A 2 23.14 -25.02 19.47
C LEU A 2 22.95 -26.45 20.04
N ARG A 3 24.05 -27.16 20.33
CA ARG A 3 24.06 -28.49 20.97
C ARG A 3 23.75 -28.50 22.48
N CYS A 4 23.69 -27.35 23.14
CA CYS A 4 23.52 -27.26 24.60
C CYS A 4 22.11 -26.81 25.02
N GLY A 5 21.16 -26.67 24.07
CA GLY A 5 19.79 -26.22 24.38
C GLY A 5 19.64 -24.77 24.84
N LEU A 6 20.73 -23.99 24.84
CA LEU A 6 20.78 -22.60 25.33
C LEU A 6 20.25 -21.56 24.32
N ILE A 7 19.76 -22.00 23.16
CA ILE A 7 19.20 -21.13 22.13
C ILE A 7 17.70 -21.35 22.11
N THR A 8 16.94 -20.31 22.46
CA THR A 8 15.49 -20.31 22.29
C THR A 8 15.16 -20.56 20.82
N PRO A 9 14.32 -21.56 20.49
CA PRO A 9 13.93 -21.80 19.12
C PRO A 9 13.31 -20.52 18.54
N SER A 10 13.75 -20.13 17.35
CA SER A 10 13.16 -19.01 16.64
C SER A 10 11.70 -19.32 16.33
N PHE A 11 10.80 -18.35 16.50
CA PHE A 11 9.41 -18.49 16.11
C PHE A 11 9.28 -18.86 14.62
N VAL A 12 8.77 -20.06 14.35
CA VAL A 12 8.42 -20.54 13.00
C VAL A 12 6.93 -20.86 13.01
N PRO A 13 6.08 -20.08 12.31
CA PRO A 13 4.66 -20.36 12.29
C PRO A 13 4.32 -21.55 11.37
N SER A 14 3.07 -21.99 11.43
CA SER A 14 2.53 -23.05 10.57
C SER A 14 2.73 -22.74 9.08
N ALA A 15 2.69 -23.79 8.25
CA ALA A 15 2.88 -23.65 6.81
C ALA A 15 1.91 -22.62 6.19
N ASP A 16 0.64 -22.65 6.57
CA ASP A 16 -0.38 -21.75 6.02
C ASP A 16 -0.10 -20.27 6.34
N ILE A 17 0.32 -19.98 7.57
CA ILE A 17 0.72 -18.62 7.98
C ILE A 17 1.99 -18.17 7.23
N ARG A 18 2.95 -19.08 6.97
CA ARG A 18 4.13 -18.76 6.15
C ARG A 18 3.74 -18.46 4.70
N ASN A 19 2.85 -19.24 4.11
CA ASN A 19 2.35 -19.02 2.74
C ASN A 19 1.62 -17.67 2.66
N MET A 20 0.73 -17.38 3.62
CA MET A 20 0.03 -16.09 3.71
C MET A 20 1.01 -14.92 3.88
N ARG A 21 2.11 -15.11 4.62
CA ARG A 21 3.17 -14.10 4.79
C ARG A 21 3.89 -13.80 3.48
N ASP A 22 4.21 -14.81 2.70
CA ASP A 22 4.88 -14.62 1.42
C ASP A 22 3.96 -13.87 0.44
N LEU A 23 2.68 -14.25 0.39
CA LEU A 23 1.70 -13.58 -0.45
C LEU A 23 1.41 -12.14 -0.02
N THR A 24 1.19 -11.88 1.27
CA THR A 24 0.94 -10.50 1.77
C THR A 24 2.15 -9.59 1.55
N ARG A 25 3.38 -10.10 1.69
CA ARG A 25 4.60 -9.36 1.35
C ARG A 25 4.74 -9.12 -0.16
N TYR A 26 4.39 -10.11 -0.97
CA TYR A 26 4.42 -9.98 -2.43
C TYR A 26 3.36 -9.00 -2.94
N ARG A 27 2.13 -9.06 -2.41
CA ARG A 27 1.08 -8.05 -2.65
C ARG A 27 1.59 -6.64 -2.39
N ARG A 28 2.26 -6.42 -1.27
CA ARG A 28 2.89 -5.13 -0.94
C ARG A 28 3.95 -4.71 -1.96
N LYS A 29 4.67 -5.65 -2.57
CA LYS A 29 5.64 -5.37 -3.65
C LYS A 29 4.92 -4.95 -4.92
N LEU A 30 3.92 -5.72 -5.36
CA LEU A 30 3.11 -5.39 -6.54
C LEU A 30 2.44 -4.02 -6.43
N LEU A 31 1.89 -3.66 -5.27
CA LEU A 31 1.35 -2.32 -5.03
C LEU A 31 2.40 -1.21 -5.20
N ARG A 32 3.65 -1.45 -4.79
CA ARG A 32 4.74 -0.48 -5.02
C ARG A 32 5.12 -0.41 -6.49
N ASP A 33 5.13 -1.55 -7.18
CA ASP A 33 5.46 -1.62 -8.60
C ASP A 33 4.39 -0.89 -9.43
N ALA A 34 3.10 -1.11 -9.14
CA ALA A 34 1.98 -0.36 -9.74
C ALA A 34 2.11 1.15 -9.46
N THR A 35 2.43 1.53 -8.23
CA THR A 35 2.66 2.95 -7.87
C THR A 35 3.84 3.54 -8.67
N ALA A 36 4.92 2.77 -8.86
CA ALA A 36 6.07 3.20 -9.63
C ALA A 36 5.71 3.40 -11.11
N GLU A 37 4.92 2.52 -11.72
CA GLU A 37 4.42 2.70 -13.09
C GLU A 37 3.53 3.92 -13.22
N LYS A 38 2.59 4.13 -12.29
CA LYS A 38 1.76 5.35 -12.27
C LYS A 38 2.60 6.62 -12.22
N ASN A 39 3.65 6.65 -11.40
CA ASN A 39 4.56 7.78 -11.32
C ASN A 39 5.38 8.00 -12.61
N ARG A 40 5.78 6.92 -13.29
CA ARG A 40 6.46 7.00 -14.60
C ARG A 40 5.53 7.58 -15.68
N ILE A 41 4.28 7.15 -15.69
CA ILE A 41 3.23 7.70 -16.57
C ILE A 41 3.04 9.19 -16.30
N HIS A 42 2.88 9.60 -15.04
CA HIS A 42 2.80 11.02 -14.69
C HIS A 42 3.98 11.84 -15.19
N LYS A 43 5.21 11.31 -15.04
CA LYS A 43 6.42 11.98 -15.52
C LYS A 43 6.42 12.18 -17.04
N ILE A 44 5.97 11.17 -17.81
CA ILE A 44 5.88 11.27 -19.28
C ILE A 44 4.85 12.33 -19.68
N LEU A 45 3.68 12.36 -19.03
CA LEU A 45 2.66 13.36 -19.30
C LEU A 45 3.17 14.78 -19.01
N GLN A 46 3.91 14.96 -17.92
CA GLN A 46 4.53 16.25 -17.58
C GLN A 46 5.57 16.69 -18.62
N ASP A 47 6.44 15.77 -19.07
CA ASP A 47 7.47 16.05 -20.08
C ASP A 47 6.86 16.45 -21.42
N ALA A 48 5.74 15.83 -21.78
CA ALA A 48 4.97 16.18 -22.97
C ALA A 48 4.03 17.39 -22.79
N ASN A 49 4.00 18.02 -21.61
CA ASN A 49 3.11 19.12 -21.25
C ASN A 49 1.60 18.78 -21.35
N LEU A 50 1.21 17.54 -21.07
CA LEU A 50 -0.20 17.13 -20.95
C LEU A 50 -0.68 17.32 -19.50
N LYS A 51 -1.69 18.17 -19.31
CA LYS A 51 -2.16 18.60 -17.98
C LYS A 51 -3.42 17.88 -17.50
N LEU A 52 -3.61 16.63 -17.90
CA LEU A 52 -4.80 15.84 -17.57
C LEU A 52 -5.02 15.68 -16.06
N THR A 53 -3.95 15.59 -15.27
CA THR A 53 -3.99 15.43 -13.82
C THR A 53 -4.57 16.63 -13.08
N THR A 54 -4.67 17.79 -13.73
CA THR A 54 -5.30 18.99 -13.17
C THR A 54 -6.82 18.85 -13.12
N TYR A 55 -7.39 18.15 -14.11
CA TYR A 55 -8.84 18.09 -14.30
C TYR A 55 -9.44 16.73 -13.94
N ILE A 56 -8.64 15.67 -14.06
CA ILE A 56 -9.00 14.28 -13.75
C ILE A 56 -8.33 13.86 -12.44
N SER A 57 -9.15 13.50 -11.45
CA SER A 57 -8.66 13.05 -10.13
C SER A 57 -7.92 11.71 -10.19
N ASP A 58 -8.34 10.82 -11.09
CA ASP A 58 -7.70 9.54 -11.34
C ASP A 58 -7.59 9.28 -12.84
N ILE A 59 -6.39 9.50 -13.39
CA ILE A 59 -6.10 9.26 -14.81
C ILE A 59 -6.02 7.77 -15.15
N PHE A 60 -5.96 6.89 -14.15
CA PHE A 60 -5.91 5.44 -14.34
C PHE A 60 -7.29 4.78 -14.24
N GLY A 61 -8.36 5.56 -14.02
CA GLY A 61 -9.74 5.10 -14.12
C GLY A 61 -10.22 4.99 -15.58
N ILE A 62 -11.46 4.55 -15.77
CA ILE A 62 -12.03 4.24 -17.10
C ILE A 62 -11.88 5.41 -18.09
N SER A 63 -12.36 6.61 -17.72
CA SER A 63 -12.30 7.79 -18.59
C SER A 63 -10.85 8.24 -18.86
N GLY A 64 -9.98 8.17 -17.85
CA GLY A 64 -8.58 8.57 -17.98
C GLY A 64 -7.81 7.62 -18.90
N ARG A 65 -8.00 6.30 -18.75
CA ARG A 65 -7.41 5.29 -19.65
C ARG A 65 -7.88 5.46 -21.08
N ALA A 66 -9.16 5.70 -21.32
CA ALA A 66 -9.68 5.93 -22.67
C ALA A 66 -9.02 7.13 -23.35
N LEU A 67 -8.79 8.23 -22.62
CA LEU A 67 -8.05 9.39 -23.15
C LEU A 67 -6.56 9.07 -23.35
N LEU A 68 -5.92 8.36 -22.43
CA LEU A 68 -4.52 7.97 -22.56
C LEU A 68 -4.30 7.03 -23.76
N GLU A 69 -5.25 6.15 -24.06
CA GLU A 69 -5.21 5.26 -25.21
C GLU A 69 -5.26 6.04 -26.52
N SER A 70 -6.16 7.03 -26.64
CA SER A 70 -6.17 7.95 -27.77
C SER A 70 -4.85 8.72 -27.92
N VAL A 71 -4.28 9.18 -26.82
CA VAL A 71 -2.96 9.83 -26.81
C VAL A 71 -1.85 8.88 -27.30
N ILE A 72 -1.87 7.60 -26.89
CA ILE A 72 -0.92 6.59 -27.35
C ILE A 72 -1.05 6.35 -28.86
N ASN A 73 -2.28 6.24 -29.36
CA ASN A 73 -2.55 6.07 -30.79
C ASN A 73 -2.18 7.32 -31.61
N GLY A 74 -2.08 8.49 -30.95
CA GLY A 74 -1.84 9.77 -31.59
C GLY A 74 -3.07 10.31 -32.31
N GLU A 75 -4.25 9.96 -31.80
CA GLU A 75 -5.52 10.54 -32.22
C GLU A 75 -5.55 12.02 -31.83
N VAL A 76 -6.02 12.87 -32.74
CA VAL A 76 -6.32 14.27 -32.45
C VAL A 76 -7.80 14.33 -32.14
N LEU A 77 -8.14 14.52 -30.87
CA LEU A 77 -9.52 14.45 -30.40
C LEU A 77 -10.22 15.80 -30.53
N ASP A 78 -11.47 15.78 -31.02
CA ASP A 78 -12.38 16.91 -30.94
C ASP A 78 -13.27 16.88 -29.68
N ALA A 79 -14.13 17.89 -29.52
CA ALA A 79 -14.99 18.02 -28.35
C ALA A 79 -15.99 16.87 -28.20
N ASP A 80 -16.52 16.36 -29.32
CA ASP A 80 -17.52 15.30 -29.30
C ASP A 80 -16.85 13.96 -28.98
N GLU A 81 -15.69 13.68 -29.58
CA GLU A 81 -14.88 12.49 -29.30
C GLU A 81 -14.41 12.44 -27.83
N VAL A 82 -13.94 13.56 -27.27
CA VAL A 82 -13.60 13.64 -25.84
C VAL A 82 -14.83 13.37 -24.98
N LYS A 83 -15.99 13.95 -25.33
CA LYS A 83 -17.25 13.79 -24.59
C LYS A 83 -17.78 12.37 -24.61
N GLU A 84 -17.52 11.60 -25.66
CA GLU A 84 -17.84 10.17 -25.73
C GLU A 84 -16.95 9.33 -24.83
N LYS A 85 -15.65 9.64 -24.77
CA LYS A 85 -14.65 8.88 -23.98
C LYS A 85 -14.75 9.16 -22.47
N VAL A 86 -15.30 10.30 -22.05
CA VAL A 86 -15.41 10.65 -20.63
C VAL A 86 -16.80 10.43 -20.04
N LYS A 87 -16.84 9.92 -18.80
CA LYS A 87 -18.09 9.61 -18.09
C LYS A 87 -18.48 10.67 -17.05
N THR A 88 -19.78 10.73 -16.79
CA THR A 88 -20.37 11.38 -15.60
C THR A 88 -20.00 12.88 -15.48
N SER A 89 -19.36 13.28 -14.38
CA SER A 89 -19.00 14.67 -14.08
C SER A 89 -17.92 15.24 -14.99
N LEU A 90 -17.09 14.40 -15.62
CA LEU A 90 -16.03 14.84 -16.52
C LEU A 90 -16.57 15.41 -17.83
N LYS A 91 -17.80 15.06 -18.23
CA LYS A 91 -18.45 15.66 -19.42
C LYS A 91 -18.62 17.17 -19.31
N ARG A 92 -18.66 17.71 -18.09
CA ARG A 92 -18.75 19.17 -17.85
C ARG A 92 -17.42 19.88 -18.06
N LYS A 93 -16.31 19.14 -18.11
CA LYS A 93 -14.94 19.65 -18.22
C LYS A 93 -14.33 19.41 -19.61
N VAL A 94 -15.16 19.12 -20.62
CA VAL A 94 -14.68 18.79 -21.98
C VAL A 94 -13.80 19.91 -22.57
N PRO A 95 -14.17 21.21 -22.47
CA PRO A 95 -13.31 22.29 -22.95
C PRO A 95 -11.93 22.27 -22.29
N GLU A 96 -11.87 22.12 -20.97
CA GLU A 96 -10.62 22.10 -20.22
C GLU A 96 -9.79 20.83 -20.49
N LEU A 97 -10.46 19.71 -20.80
CA LEU A 97 -9.79 18.47 -21.19
C LEU A 97 -9.15 18.58 -22.58
N LEU A 98 -9.80 19.27 -23.53
CA LEU A 98 -9.18 19.56 -24.82
C LEU A 98 -7.92 20.40 -24.65
N GLU A 99 -8.00 21.48 -23.86
CA GLU A 99 -6.82 22.30 -23.53
C GLU A 99 -5.73 21.48 -22.82
N ALA A 100 -6.12 20.55 -21.94
CA ALA A 100 -5.16 19.70 -21.23
C ALA A 100 -4.49 18.64 -22.13
N LEU A 101 -5.13 18.25 -23.23
CA LEU A 101 -4.61 17.34 -24.25
C LEU A 101 -3.72 18.06 -25.27
N ASP A 102 -3.83 19.40 -25.38
CA ASP A 102 -2.98 20.22 -26.25
C ASP A 102 -1.55 20.32 -25.70
N GLY A 103 -0.76 19.30 -26.00
CA GLY A 103 0.63 19.18 -25.60
C GLY A 103 1.53 18.60 -26.69
N ARG A 104 2.82 18.50 -26.38
CA ARG A 104 3.88 18.14 -27.36
C ARG A 104 4.20 16.65 -27.32
N MET A 105 3.23 15.80 -27.66
CA MET A 105 3.42 14.34 -27.68
C MET A 105 4.19 13.84 -28.92
N LYS A 106 5.49 13.63 -28.74
CA LYS A 106 6.34 12.94 -29.72
C LYS A 106 6.08 11.42 -29.73
N LYS A 107 6.44 10.76 -30.85
CA LYS A 107 6.34 9.30 -31.02
C LYS A 107 6.96 8.50 -29.87
N HIS A 108 8.12 8.94 -29.37
CA HIS A 108 8.80 8.24 -28.28
C HIS A 108 8.04 8.31 -26.94
N HIS A 109 7.37 9.43 -26.63
CA HIS A 109 6.51 9.53 -25.44
C HIS A 109 5.33 8.57 -25.55
N ARG A 110 4.68 8.50 -26.73
CA ARG A 110 3.57 7.57 -26.99
C ARG A 110 3.99 6.12 -26.78
N MET A 111 5.14 5.74 -27.32
CA MET A 111 5.73 4.40 -27.13
C MET A 111 5.98 4.10 -25.63
N MET A 112 6.65 5.00 -24.91
CA MET A 112 6.93 4.81 -23.48
C MET A 112 5.65 4.73 -22.66
N LEU A 113 4.67 5.61 -22.94
CA LEU A 113 3.38 5.64 -22.25
C LEU A 113 2.63 4.31 -22.42
N GLY A 114 2.61 3.76 -23.65
CA GLY A 114 2.05 2.44 -23.93
C GLY A 114 2.72 1.34 -23.11
N LEU A 115 4.06 1.25 -23.13
CA LEU A 115 4.81 0.25 -22.37
C LEU A 115 4.53 0.31 -20.86
N HIS A 116 4.44 1.51 -20.29
CA HIS A 116 4.14 1.66 -18.86
C HIS A 116 2.68 1.32 -18.53
N LEU A 117 1.72 1.63 -19.40
CA LEU A 117 0.32 1.26 -19.22
C LEU A 117 0.10 -0.25 -19.35
N ASP A 118 0.78 -0.90 -20.28
CA ASP A 118 0.75 -2.35 -20.43
C ASP A 118 1.33 -3.04 -19.19
N HIS A 119 2.47 -2.56 -18.69
CA HIS A 119 3.07 -3.12 -17.49
C HIS A 119 2.22 -2.86 -16.24
N LEU A 120 1.63 -1.66 -16.11
CA LEU A 120 0.67 -1.37 -15.03
C LEU A 120 -0.49 -2.36 -15.06
N SER A 121 -1.09 -2.58 -16.24
CA SER A 121 -2.20 -3.52 -16.42
C SER A 121 -1.80 -4.96 -16.09
N TYR A 122 -0.56 -5.35 -16.43
CA TYR A 122 -0.01 -6.65 -16.03
C TYR A 122 0.11 -6.78 -14.51
N VAL A 123 0.71 -5.79 -13.84
CA VAL A 123 0.89 -5.78 -12.38
C VAL A 123 -0.46 -5.81 -11.65
N GLU A 124 -1.46 -5.06 -12.13
CA GLU A 124 -2.82 -5.08 -11.59
C GLU A 124 -3.46 -6.48 -11.68
N LYS A 125 -3.32 -7.17 -12.81
CA LYS A 125 -3.79 -8.57 -12.95
C LYS A 125 -3.06 -9.54 -12.01
N GLN A 126 -1.77 -9.35 -11.78
CA GLN A 126 -1.04 -10.17 -10.79
C GLN A 126 -1.50 -9.87 -9.36
N LEU A 127 -1.82 -8.61 -9.07
CA LEU A 127 -2.33 -8.19 -7.77
C LEU A 127 -3.66 -8.87 -7.48
N GLU A 128 -4.60 -8.89 -8.43
CA GLU A 128 -5.89 -9.57 -8.31
C GLU A 128 -5.73 -11.07 -7.97
N LYS A 129 -4.81 -11.76 -8.67
CA LYS A 129 -4.51 -13.17 -8.39
C LYS A 129 -3.99 -13.38 -6.97
N VAL A 130 -3.04 -12.55 -6.54
CA VAL A 130 -2.46 -12.65 -5.19
C VAL A 130 -3.50 -12.33 -4.13
N GLU A 131 -4.38 -11.35 -4.36
CA GLU A 131 -5.47 -11.01 -3.44
C GLU A 131 -6.48 -12.14 -3.32
N PHE A 132 -6.80 -12.82 -4.42
CA PHE A 132 -7.64 -14.01 -4.40
C PHE A 132 -7.02 -15.11 -3.51
N GLU A 133 -5.75 -15.46 -3.73
CA GLU A 133 -5.06 -16.48 -2.92
C GLU A 133 -4.96 -16.10 -1.43
N ILE A 134 -4.70 -14.82 -1.13
CA ILE A 134 -4.69 -14.32 0.26
C ILE A 134 -6.07 -14.52 0.89
N ASN A 135 -7.16 -14.20 0.18
CA ASN A 135 -8.50 -14.38 0.71
C ASN A 135 -8.81 -15.85 1.01
N GLN A 136 -8.41 -16.77 0.13
CA GLN A 136 -8.58 -18.22 0.37
C GLN A 136 -7.85 -18.68 1.64
N LEU A 137 -6.63 -18.20 1.88
CA LEU A 137 -5.88 -18.54 3.09
C LEU A 137 -6.43 -17.85 4.35
N LEU A 138 -7.20 -16.76 4.20
CA LEU A 138 -7.81 -16.06 5.32
C LEU A 138 -9.13 -16.68 5.78
N GLU A 139 -9.82 -17.46 4.93
CA GLU A 139 -11.11 -18.10 5.25
C GLU A 139 -11.11 -18.83 6.62
N PRO A 140 -10.12 -19.68 6.96
CA PRO A 140 -10.09 -20.35 8.27
C PRO A 140 -9.85 -19.41 9.46
N HIS A 141 -9.41 -18.19 9.20
CA HIS A 141 -9.03 -17.19 10.19
C HIS A 141 -9.99 -16.01 10.27
N LEU A 142 -11.15 -16.08 9.59
CA LEU A 142 -12.15 -15.01 9.60
C LEU A 142 -12.56 -14.53 11.01
N PRO A 143 -12.79 -15.40 12.01
CA PRO A 143 -13.10 -14.94 13.36
C PRO A 143 -12.00 -14.02 13.94
N SER A 144 -10.73 -14.35 13.72
CA SER A 144 -9.61 -13.51 14.15
C SER A 144 -9.51 -12.21 13.35
N VAL A 145 -9.81 -12.25 12.05
CA VAL A 145 -9.87 -11.06 11.19
C VAL A 145 -10.97 -10.11 11.67
N GLU A 146 -12.16 -10.62 11.97
CA GLU A 146 -13.30 -9.83 12.47
C GLU A 146 -12.94 -9.13 13.78
N LEU A 147 -12.33 -9.86 14.72
CA LEU A 147 -11.83 -9.27 15.97
C LEU A 147 -10.81 -8.18 15.73
N LEU A 148 -9.84 -8.38 14.82
CA LEU A 148 -8.84 -7.37 14.49
C LEU A 148 -9.46 -6.11 13.86
N ILE A 149 -10.47 -6.25 13.00
CA ILE A 149 -11.17 -5.14 12.34
C ILE A 149 -11.93 -4.27 13.35
N THR A 150 -12.31 -4.80 14.53
CA THR A 150 -12.92 -3.98 15.59
C THR A 150 -11.99 -2.89 16.13
N ILE A 151 -10.67 -3.03 15.93
CA ILE A 151 -9.68 -2.05 16.36
C ILE A 151 -9.69 -0.86 15.38
N PRO A 152 -9.90 0.39 15.86
CA PRO A 152 -9.87 1.56 14.99
C PRO A 152 -8.59 1.64 14.17
N GLY A 153 -8.74 1.86 12.86
CA GLY A 153 -7.61 1.95 11.93
C GLY A 153 -7.13 0.61 11.35
N ILE A 154 -7.68 -0.53 11.78
CA ILE A 154 -7.43 -1.83 11.18
C ILE A 154 -8.57 -2.21 10.24
N GLN A 155 -8.23 -2.57 9.02
CA GLN A 155 -9.14 -3.13 8.01
C GLN A 155 -8.65 -4.51 7.58
N LYS A 156 -9.43 -5.21 6.73
CA LYS A 156 -9.14 -6.58 6.27
C LYS A 156 -7.69 -6.77 5.82
N ASP A 157 -7.15 -5.88 5.00
CA ASP A 157 -5.75 -5.95 4.53
C ASP A 157 -4.73 -5.84 5.66
N ALA A 158 -4.94 -4.93 6.61
CA ALA A 158 -4.05 -4.76 7.75
C ALA A 158 -4.15 -5.97 8.70
N ALA A 159 -5.35 -6.48 8.93
CA ALA A 159 -5.59 -7.70 9.71
C ALA A 159 -4.90 -8.91 9.07
N ALA A 160 -4.99 -9.06 7.75
CA ALA A 160 -4.32 -10.12 7.00
C ALA A 160 -2.80 -10.08 7.19
N VAL A 161 -2.19 -8.90 7.09
CA VAL A 161 -0.74 -8.74 7.33
C VAL A 161 -0.38 -9.05 8.79
N ILE A 162 -1.20 -8.62 9.76
CA ILE A 162 -0.96 -8.89 11.19
C ILE A 162 -1.00 -10.41 11.44
N LEU A 163 -2.02 -11.10 10.95
CA LEU A 163 -2.14 -12.56 11.06
C LEU A 163 -1.00 -13.28 10.34
N ALA A 164 -0.63 -12.84 9.15
CA ALA A 164 0.48 -13.44 8.40
C ALA A 164 1.84 -13.29 9.10
N GLU A 165 2.04 -12.20 9.85
CA GLU A 165 3.31 -11.96 10.54
C GLU A 165 3.34 -12.57 11.95
N LEU A 166 2.22 -12.61 12.67
CA LEU A 166 2.14 -13.09 14.07
C LEU A 166 1.56 -14.51 14.21
N GLY A 167 0.74 -14.96 13.28
CA GLY A 167 -0.10 -16.15 13.45
C GLY A 167 -1.28 -15.90 14.38
N ASN A 168 -1.98 -16.98 14.74
CA ASN A 168 -3.15 -16.93 15.64
C ASN A 168 -2.83 -17.37 17.08
N ASP A 169 -1.66 -17.98 17.29
CA ASP A 169 -1.23 -18.45 18.61
C ASP A 169 -0.28 -17.43 19.23
N MET A 170 -0.75 -16.71 20.26
CA MET A 170 0.04 -15.68 20.94
C MET A 170 0.97 -16.26 22.01
N SER A 171 0.89 -17.56 22.32
CA SER A 171 1.75 -18.20 23.32
C SER A 171 3.24 -18.09 22.97
N TYR A 172 3.57 -18.02 21.67
CA TYR A 172 4.94 -17.82 21.18
C TYR A 172 5.57 -16.49 21.57
N PHE A 173 4.77 -15.46 21.88
CA PHE A 173 5.26 -14.14 22.24
C PHE A 173 5.19 -13.86 23.74
N GLY A 174 4.32 -14.55 24.48
CA GLY A 174 4.14 -14.37 25.92
C GLY A 174 3.45 -13.06 26.34
N GLY A 175 3.39 -12.05 25.46
CA GLY A 175 2.70 -10.79 25.72
C GLY A 175 2.90 -9.72 24.65
N ASP A 176 2.20 -8.59 24.83
CA ASP A 176 2.26 -7.44 23.93
C ASP A 176 3.63 -6.72 23.89
N PRO A 177 4.45 -6.64 24.97
CA PRO A 177 5.78 -6.03 24.88
C PRO A 177 6.71 -6.78 23.92
N GLN A 178 6.61 -8.11 23.89
CA GLN A 178 7.41 -8.95 23.00
C GLN A 178 6.96 -8.82 21.54
N ILE A 179 5.65 -8.67 21.29
CA ILE A 179 5.13 -8.35 19.95
C ILE A 179 5.64 -6.98 19.48
N ALA A 180 5.60 -5.97 20.36
CA ALA A 180 6.12 -4.64 20.05
C ALA A 180 7.64 -4.68 19.76
N ALA A 181 8.40 -5.45 20.53
CA ALA A 181 9.83 -5.67 20.31
C ALA A 181 10.09 -6.42 18.98
N TRP A 182 9.29 -7.44 18.67
CA TRP A 182 9.37 -8.20 17.42
C TRP A 182 9.06 -7.34 16.19
N ALA A 183 8.06 -6.48 16.27
CA ALA A 183 7.78 -5.45 15.25
C ALA A 183 8.89 -4.38 15.18
N GLY A 184 9.78 -4.32 16.16
CA GLY A 184 10.80 -3.27 16.29
C GLY A 184 10.22 -1.91 16.70
N LEU A 185 9.01 -1.88 17.25
CA LEU A 185 8.35 -0.67 17.76
C LEU A 185 8.85 -0.27 19.15
N SER A 186 9.55 -1.17 19.84
CA SER A 186 10.19 -0.87 21.12
C SER A 186 11.46 0.00 20.93
N PRO A 187 11.72 0.96 21.84
CA PRO A 187 12.98 1.70 21.88
C PRO A 187 14.17 0.74 21.98
N GLY A 188 15.29 1.07 21.35
CA GLY A 188 16.53 0.33 21.57
C GLY A 188 17.00 0.50 23.01
N ASN A 189 17.60 -0.56 23.58
CA ASN A 189 18.34 -0.43 24.84
C ASN A 189 19.84 -0.37 24.52
N ASN A 190 20.43 0.83 24.60
CA ASN A 190 21.86 1.03 24.39
C ASN A 190 22.48 1.59 25.67
N GLU A 191 22.86 0.70 26.58
CA GLU A 191 23.43 1.03 27.88
C GLU A 191 24.81 0.38 28.01
N SER A 192 25.79 1.18 28.42
CA SER A 192 27.15 0.69 28.71
C SER A 192 27.62 1.28 30.03
N ALA A 193 28.03 0.42 30.98
CA ALA A 193 28.51 0.83 32.30
C ALA A 193 27.56 1.82 33.02
N GLY A 194 26.24 1.55 32.99
CA GLY A 194 25.22 2.40 33.63
C GLY A 194 24.86 3.70 32.88
N LYS A 195 25.52 4.00 31.77
CA LYS A 195 25.23 5.18 30.94
C LYS A 195 24.32 4.81 29.77
N LYS A 196 23.10 5.37 29.74
CA LYS A 196 22.16 5.27 28.63
C LYS A 196 22.60 6.18 27.47
N LYS A 197 22.81 5.58 26.30
CA LYS A 197 23.13 6.28 25.06
C LYS A 197 21.88 6.44 24.20
N SER A 198 21.86 7.46 23.35
CA SER A 198 20.81 7.60 22.34
C SER A 198 20.78 6.36 21.43
N SER A 199 19.58 5.83 21.20
CA SER A 199 19.36 4.66 20.38
C SER A 199 18.23 4.91 19.39
N ARG A 200 18.42 4.44 18.15
CA ARG A 200 17.32 4.36 17.18
C ARG A 200 16.36 3.24 17.56
N ILE A 201 15.17 3.26 16.99
CA ILE A 201 14.21 2.16 17.08
C ILE A 201 14.88 0.83 16.69
N ALA A 202 14.49 -0.25 17.37
CA ALA A 202 15.06 -1.56 17.09
C ALA A 202 14.76 -2.04 15.65
N LYS A 203 15.68 -2.84 15.10
CA LYS A 203 15.39 -3.65 13.91
C LYS A 203 14.35 -4.70 14.32
N GLY A 204 13.39 -4.96 13.43
CA GLY A 204 12.33 -5.92 13.66
C GLY A 204 11.59 -6.23 12.37
N ASN A 205 10.43 -6.84 12.49
CA ASN A 205 9.58 -7.20 11.37
C ASN A 205 9.06 -5.96 10.63
N LYS A 206 9.69 -5.64 9.49
CA LYS A 206 9.40 -4.44 8.69
C LYS A 206 7.95 -4.39 8.17
N SER A 207 7.39 -5.56 7.84
CA SER A 207 6.03 -5.66 7.28
C SER A 207 5.00 -5.31 8.36
N LEU A 208 5.10 -6.00 9.51
CA LEU A 208 4.25 -5.77 10.67
C LEU A 208 4.37 -4.33 11.19
N LYS A 209 5.60 -3.84 11.34
CA LYS A 209 5.88 -2.46 11.77
C LYS A 209 5.16 -1.43 10.92
N ALA A 210 5.29 -1.56 9.59
CA ALA A 210 4.70 -0.61 8.67
C ALA A 210 3.17 -0.63 8.73
N VAL A 211 2.55 -1.82 8.82
CA VAL A 211 1.08 -1.93 8.92
C VAL A 211 0.58 -1.36 10.25
N LEU A 212 1.27 -1.64 11.37
CA LEU A 212 0.89 -1.09 12.68
C LEU A 212 1.03 0.44 12.72
N CYS A 213 2.07 1.00 12.10
CA CYS A 213 2.21 2.45 11.98
C CYS A 213 1.09 3.06 11.12
N GLN A 214 0.72 2.42 10.00
CA GLN A 214 -0.39 2.89 9.16
C GLN A 214 -1.73 2.83 9.92
N ALA A 215 -1.99 1.72 10.63
CA ALA A 215 -3.18 1.58 11.45
C ALA A 215 -3.24 2.62 12.57
N ALA A 216 -2.12 2.90 13.24
CA ALA A 216 -2.05 3.93 14.28
C ALA A 216 -2.36 5.34 13.73
N TRP A 217 -1.88 5.68 12.54
CA TRP A 217 -2.21 6.95 11.87
C TRP A 217 -3.68 7.04 11.46
N ALA A 218 -4.28 5.93 11.03
CA ALA A 218 -5.71 5.89 10.75
C ALA A 218 -6.52 6.05 12.04
N ALA A 219 -6.14 5.32 13.10
CA ALA A 219 -6.76 5.38 14.42
C ALA A 219 -6.72 6.77 15.04
N SER A 220 -5.62 7.52 14.86
CA SER A 220 -5.50 8.88 15.40
C SER A 220 -6.45 9.88 14.73
N LYS A 221 -6.91 9.58 13.51
CA LYS A 221 -7.92 10.36 12.79
C LYS A 221 -9.36 9.92 13.09
N SER A 222 -9.56 8.77 13.75
CA SER A 222 -10.88 8.29 14.15
C SER A 222 -11.42 9.09 15.35
N LYS A 223 -12.43 9.94 15.08
CA LYS A 223 -13.08 10.78 16.10
C LYS A 223 -13.72 9.93 17.21
N GLY A 224 -13.67 10.43 18.44
CA GLY A 224 -14.33 9.80 19.59
C GLY A 224 -13.66 8.53 20.11
N THR A 225 -12.46 8.17 19.64
CA THR A 225 -11.76 6.97 20.08
C THR A 225 -10.73 7.28 21.17
N ARG A 226 -10.51 6.32 22.10
CA ARG A 226 -9.47 6.41 23.12
C ARG A 226 -8.07 6.59 22.51
N LEU A 227 -7.80 5.93 21.38
CA LEU A 227 -6.52 6.00 20.68
C LEU A 227 -6.25 7.40 20.12
N ALA A 228 -7.25 8.03 19.49
CA ALA A 228 -7.13 9.42 19.03
C ALA A 228 -6.88 10.38 20.19
N SER A 229 -7.68 10.28 21.27
CA SER A 229 -7.50 11.12 22.46
C SER A 229 -6.11 10.96 23.10
N PHE A 230 -5.60 9.73 23.14
CA PHE A 230 -4.26 9.45 23.63
C PHE A 230 -3.18 10.08 22.75
N PHE A 231 -3.28 9.94 21.42
CA PHE A 231 -2.34 10.52 20.47
C PHE A 231 -2.25 12.04 20.61
N TYR A 232 -3.38 12.75 20.54
CA TYR A 232 -3.40 14.22 20.64
C TYR A 232 -2.95 14.73 22.02
N ARG A 233 -3.13 13.93 23.08
CA ARG A 233 -2.60 14.27 24.42
C ARG A 233 -1.07 14.20 24.45
N ILE A 234 -0.45 13.23 23.78
CA ILE A 234 1.01 13.10 23.70
C ILE A 234 1.61 14.12 22.75
N GLN A 235 0.97 14.36 21.59
CA GLN A 235 1.46 15.32 20.59
C GLN A 235 1.60 16.75 21.12
N LYS A 236 0.81 17.13 22.12
CA LYS A 236 0.87 18.45 22.77
C LYS A 236 2.03 18.61 23.76
N ARG A 237 2.76 17.54 24.10
CA ARG A 237 3.95 17.57 24.97
C ARG A 237 5.19 17.84 24.15
#